data_AF-U9SYL6-F1
#
_entry.id   AF-U9SYL6-F1
#
_cell.length_a   1.000
_cell.length_b   1.000
_cell.length_c   1.000
_cell.angle_alpha   90.00
_cell.angle_beta   90.00
_cell.angle_gamma   90.00
#
_symmetry.space_group_name_H-M   'P 1'
#
loop_
_entity.id
_entity.type
_entity.pdbx_description
1 polymer ?
#
loop_
_entity_poly.entity_id
_entity_poly.type
_entity_poly.pdbx_seq_one_letter_code
_entity_poly.pdbx_strand_id
1 'polypeptide(L)'
;MSYGKNKLINNALNRSYALIDYNIHNDIHKQYEFRKQILLDDESLTENEKSEAIKIITEIHDLNKLTFNEGTKRICENCNQECLAIAY
;
A
#
# COMPACT_ATOMS: atom_id res chain seq x y z
N MET A 1 -12.37 3.57 -14.83
CA MET A 1 -12.63 4.95 -14.32
C MET A 1 -11.52 5.29 -13.36
N SER A 2 -10.86 6.45 -13.48
CA SER A 2 -9.93 6.90 -12.44
C SER A 2 -10.74 7.26 -11.21
N TYR A 3 -10.67 6.43 -10.17
CA TYR A 3 -11.34 6.65 -8.89
C TYR A 3 -10.69 7.76 -8.05
N GLY A 4 -9.73 8.51 -8.58
CA GLY A 4 -9.12 9.67 -7.89
C GLY A 4 -10.11 10.76 -7.46
N LYS A 5 -11.36 10.71 -7.97
CA LYS A 5 -12.46 11.62 -7.59
C LYS A 5 -13.53 10.99 -6.70
N ASN A 6 -13.42 9.70 -6.32
CA ASN A 6 -14.40 9.11 -5.41
C ASN A 6 -14.14 9.63 -3.99
N LYS A 7 -15.07 10.45 -3.50
CA LYS A 7 -15.00 11.07 -2.17
C LYS A 7 -14.97 10.04 -1.04
N LEU A 8 -15.72 8.94 -1.15
CA LEU A 8 -15.77 7.91 -0.12
C LEU A 8 -14.43 7.19 -0.02
N ILE A 9 -13.86 6.77 -1.15
CA ILE A 9 -12.53 6.16 -1.21
C ILE A 9 -11.47 7.12 -0.63
N ASN A 10 -11.44 8.38 -1.07
CA ASN A 10 -10.47 9.35 -0.56
C ASN A 10 -10.62 9.60 0.96
N ASN A 11 -11.85 9.65 1.47
CA ASN A 11 -12.10 9.77 2.90
C ASN A 11 -11.60 8.53 3.67
N ALA A 12 -11.86 7.33 3.16
CA ALA A 12 -11.40 6.07 3.75
C ALA A 12 -9.86 5.97 3.75
N LEU A 13 -9.22 6.38 2.65
CA LEU A 13 -7.75 6.45 2.54
C LEU A 13 -7.15 7.42 3.56
N ASN A 14 -7.72 8.62 3.71
CA ASN A 14 -7.27 9.60 4.69
C ASN A 14 -7.47 9.12 6.12
N ARG A 15 -8.62 8.50 6.41
CA ARG A 15 -8.91 7.92 7.73
C ARG A 15 -7.95 6.79 8.07
N SER A 16 -7.73 5.84 7.16
CA SER A 16 -6.79 4.74 7.38
C SER A 16 -5.37 5.24 7.66
N TYR A 17 -4.96 6.34 6.99
CA TYR A 17 -3.66 6.97 7.23
C TYR A 17 -3.59 7.66 8.60
N ALA A 18 -4.63 8.41 8.97
CA ALA A 18 -4.68 9.12 10.26
C ALA A 18 -4.74 8.19 11.48
N LEU A 19 -5.23 6.94 11.31
CA LEU A 19 -5.33 5.95 12.38
C LEU A 19 -4.02 5.20 12.67
N ILE A 20 -2.96 5.43 11.89
CA ILE A 20 -1.70 4.71 12.07
C ILE A 20 -1.03 5.15 13.38
N ASP A 21 -0.83 4.20 14.29
CA ASP A 21 0.14 4.33 15.36
C ASP A 21 1.52 3.89 14.86
N TYR A 22 2.41 4.85 14.64
CA TYR A 22 3.77 4.60 14.14
C TYR A 22 4.68 3.89 15.15
N ASN A 23 4.32 3.80 16.44
CA ASN A 23 5.07 3.00 17.40
C ASN A 23 4.76 1.50 17.24
N ILE A 24 3.54 1.17 16.81
CA ILE A 24 3.09 -0.22 16.60
C ILE A 24 3.38 -0.66 15.16
N HIS A 25 2.97 0.16 14.18
CA HIS A 25 3.17 -0.06 12.75
C HIS A 25 4.44 0.67 12.28
N ASN A 26 5.58 0.27 12.87
CA ASN A 26 6.86 0.96 12.75
C ASN A 26 7.65 0.70 11.46
N ASP A 27 7.14 -0.15 10.57
CA ASP A 27 7.70 -0.39 9.24
C ASP A 27 6.61 -0.32 8.16
N ILE A 28 7.04 -0.14 6.91
CA ILE A 28 6.11 0.13 5.82
C ILE A 28 5.17 -1.02 5.49
N HIS A 29 5.62 -2.26 5.76
CA HIS A 29 4.82 -3.44 5.51
C HIS A 29 3.72 -3.55 6.57
N LYS A 30 4.04 -3.31 7.84
CA LYS A 30 3.03 -3.21 8.91
C LYS A 30 2.02 -2.09 8.66
N GLN A 31 2.47 -0.93 8.18
CA GLN A 31 1.58 0.18 7.84
C GLN A 31 0.63 -0.19 6.70
N TYR A 32 1.12 -0.87 5.67
CA TYR A 32 0.31 -1.33 4.54
C TYR A 32 -0.73 -2.35 4.98
N GLU A 33 -0.35 -3.40 5.72
CA GLU A 33 -1.29 -4.43 6.20
C GLU A 33 -2.37 -3.84 7.12
N PHE A 34 -1.98 -2.92 8.01
CA PHE A 34 -2.94 -2.21 8.87
C PHE A 34 -3.96 -1.41 8.06
N ARG A 35 -3.49 -0.58 7.13
CA ARG A 35 -4.39 0.23 6.29
C ARG A 35 -5.31 -0.64 5.44
N LYS A 36 -4.81 -1.78 4.93
CA LYS A 36 -5.60 -2.73 4.15
C LYS A 36 -6.77 -3.29 4.96
N GLN A 37 -6.55 -3.66 6.23
CA GLN A 37 -7.62 -4.11 7.13
C GLN A 37 -8.66 -3.00 7.36
N ILE A 38 -8.24 -1.78 7.68
CA ILE A 38 -9.16 -0.64 7.88
C ILE A 38 -10.04 -0.40 6.66
N LEU A 39 -9.49 -0.53 5.44
CA LEU A 39 -10.25 -0.33 4.20
C LEU A 39 -11.20 -1.50 3.90
N LEU A 40 -10.82 -2.74 4.23
CA LEU A 40 -11.67 -3.92 4.05
C LEU A 40 -12.88 -3.91 5.00
N ASP A 41 -12.65 -3.46 6.23
CA ASP A 41 -13.66 -3.36 7.29
C ASP A 41 -14.51 -2.09 7.19
N ASP A 42 -14.24 -1.22 6.21
CA ASP A 42 -14.99 0.02 6.01
C ASP A 42 -16.39 -0.26 5.42
N GLU A 43 -17.39 -0.32 6.28
CA GLU A 43 -18.80 -0.50 5.90
C GLU A 43 -19.36 0.63 5.02
N SER A 44 -18.70 1.78 4.95
CA SER A 44 -19.12 2.88 4.07
C SER A 44 -18.74 2.67 2.61
N LEU A 45 -17.88 1.70 2.31
CA LEU A 45 -17.44 1.36 0.96
C LEU A 45 -18.16 0.12 0.42
N THR A 46 -18.54 0.18 -0.85
CA THR A 46 -18.94 -1.02 -1.60
C THR A 46 -17.74 -1.91 -1.90
N GLU A 47 -17.96 -3.18 -2.21
CA GLU A 47 -16.87 -4.12 -2.54
C GLU A 47 -15.99 -3.66 -3.71
N ASN A 48 -16.57 -2.99 -4.70
CA ASN A 48 -15.80 -2.37 -5.80
C ASN A 48 -14.92 -1.22 -5.29
N GLU A 49 -15.44 -0.38 -4.40
CA GLU A 49 -14.68 0.74 -3.83
C GLU A 49 -13.56 0.26 -2.89
N LYS A 50 -13.79 -0.81 -2.13
CA LYS A 50 -12.75 -1.47 -1.33
C LYS A 50 -11.63 -2.01 -2.21
N SER A 51 -11.98 -2.73 -3.28
CA SER A 51 -11.01 -3.26 -4.25
C SER A 51 -10.13 -2.16 -4.83
N GLU A 52 -10.73 -1.03 -5.20
CA GLU A 52 -9.99 0.12 -5.74
C GLU A 52 -9.15 0.84 -4.67
N ALA A 53 -9.66 0.99 -3.45
CA ALA A 53 -8.88 1.56 -2.34
C ALA A 53 -7.65 0.69 -2.03
N ILE A 54 -7.81 -0.65 -2.05
CA ILE A 54 -6.70 -1.61 -1.87
C ILE A 54 -5.69 -1.46 -3.00
N LYS A 55 -6.14 -1.39 -4.26
CA LYS A 55 -5.25 -1.19 -5.40
C LYS A 55 -4.40 0.09 -5.24
N ILE A 56 -5.02 1.20 -4.83
CA ILE A 56 -4.33 2.47 -4.59
C ILE A 56 -3.25 2.32 -3.50
N ILE A 57 -3.56 1.70 -2.35
CA ILE A 57 -2.55 1.55 -1.29
C ILE A 57 -1.45 0.55 -1.64
N THR A 58 -1.72 -0.45 -2.48
CA THR A 58 -0.72 -1.38 -3.00
C THR A 58 0.26 -0.66 -3.92
N GLU A 59 -0.23 0.14 -4.87
CA GLU A 59 0.62 0.96 -5.75
C GLU A 59 1.51 1.92 -4.95
N ILE A 60 0.97 2.53 -3.89
CA ILE A 60 1.74 3.40 -2.97
C ILE A 60 2.78 2.59 -2.19
N HIS A 61 2.43 1.40 -1.69
CA HIS A 61 3.34 0.54 -0.95
C HIS A 61 4.52 0.08 -1.81
N ASP A 62 4.25 -0.35 -3.06
CA ASP A 62 5.29 -0.75 -4.00
C ASP A 62 6.20 0.43 -4.38
N LEU A 63 5.62 1.61 -4.63
CA LEU A 63 6.40 2.82 -4.89
C LEU A 63 7.30 3.18 -3.69
N ASN A 64 6.78 3.07 -2.48
CA ASN A 64 7.57 3.40 -1.30
C ASN A 64 8.68 2.37 -1.06
N LYS A 65 8.44 1.08 -1.31
CA LYS A 65 9.50 0.05 -1.27
C LYS A 65 10.65 0.36 -2.21
N LEU A 66 10.33 0.84 -3.42
CA LEU A 66 11.35 1.31 -4.37
C LEU A 66 12.07 2.57 -3.84
N THR A 67 11.31 3.52 -3.29
CA THR A 67 11.85 4.81 -2.81
C THR A 67 12.79 4.64 -1.61
N PHE A 68 12.45 3.74 -0.68
CA PHE A 68 13.23 3.49 0.53
C PHE A 68 14.22 2.32 0.39
N ASN A 69 14.33 1.71 -0.81
CA ASN A 69 15.10 0.49 -1.04
C ASN A 69 14.78 -0.65 -0.05
N GLU A 70 13.50 -0.76 0.32
CA GLU A 70 13.01 -1.75 1.27
C GLU A 70 12.53 -3.01 0.54
N GLY A 71 13.09 -4.15 0.93
CA GLY A 71 12.77 -5.45 0.36
C GLY A 71 13.99 -6.36 0.28
N THR A 72 13.75 -7.64 0.01
CA THR A 72 14.84 -8.59 -0.21
C THR A 72 15.60 -8.18 -1.46
N LYS A 73 16.91 -8.01 -1.34
CA LYS A 73 17.77 -7.77 -2.49
C LYS A 73 18.29 -9.09 -3.04
N ARG A 74 18.38 -9.20 -4.36
CA ARG A 74 18.98 -10.32 -5.09
C ARG A 74 19.96 -9.80 -6.12
N ILE A 75 20.97 -10.59 -6.45
CA ILE A 75 21.77 -10.30 -7.64
C ILE A 75 20.89 -10.58 -8.85
N CYS A 76 20.59 -9.56 -9.64
CA CYS A 76 19.86 -9.74 -10.90
C CYS A 76 20.80 -10.36 -11.92
N GLU A 77 20.48 -11.56 -12.40
CA GLU A 77 21.31 -12.30 -13.37
C GLU A 77 21.51 -11.54 -14.69
N ASN A 78 20.56 -10.67 -15.06
CA ASN A 78 20.65 -9.92 -16.31
C ASN A 78 21.57 -8.69 -16.23
N CYS A 79 21.65 -8.02 -15.07
CA CYS A 79 22.50 -6.84 -14.90
C CYS A 79 23.70 -7.06 -13.96
N ASN A 80 23.85 -8.24 -13.35
CA ASN A 80 24.89 -8.58 -12.37
C ASN A 80 25.04 -7.56 -11.23
N GLN A 81 23.95 -6.89 -10.88
CA GLN A 81 23.90 -5.90 -9.80
C GLN A 81 22.90 -6.31 -8.73
N GLU A 82 23.13 -5.85 -7.50
CA GLU A 82 22.19 -5.99 -6.40
C GLU A 82 20.92 -5.19 -6.72
N CYS A 83 19.80 -5.90 -6.90
CA CYS A 83 18.50 -5.33 -7.24
C CYS A 83 17.47 -5.76 -6.20
N LEU A 84 16.44 -4.94 -5.98
CA LEU A 84 15.27 -5.36 -5.21
C LEU A 84 14.59 -6.55 -5.91
N ALA A 85 14.31 -7.61 -5.15
CA ALA A 85 13.52 -8.73 -5.61
C ALA A 85 12.05 -8.29 -5.69
N ILE A 86 11.67 -7.71 -6.82
CA ILE A 86 10.28 -7.49 -7.18
C ILE A 86 9.77 -8.83 -7.72
N ALA A 87 8.77 -9.43 -7.07
CA ALA A 87 8.13 -10.63 -7.56
C ALA A 87 7.36 -10.28 -8.84
N TYR A 88 7.68 -10.95 -9.95
CA TYR A 88 6.87 -11.00 -11.16
C TYR A 88 6.28 -12.41 -11.28
#